data_AF-A0A943PHQ1-F1
#
_entry.id   AF-A0A943PHQ1-F1
#
_cell.length_a   1.000
_cell.length_b   1.000
_cell.length_c   1.000
_cell.angle_alpha   90.00
_cell.angle_beta   90.00
_cell.angle_gamma   90.00
#
_symmetry.space_group_name_H-M   'P 1'
#
loop_
_entity.id
_entity.type
_entity.pdbx_description
1 polymer ?
#
loop_
_entity_poly.entity_id
_entity_poly.type
_entity_poly.pdbx_seq_one_letter_code
_entity_poly.pdbx_strand_id
1 'polypeptide(L)'
;MSESCSDNCQTCGKTCAERREPQSMQAAPNPKSNIKNVIGVVSGKGGVGKSLVTSLIASALAKQGKNVGILDADITGPSIPRMFGIEGKAMGSPDGLLPAVAADGTKIMSTNLLLENDTDPVIWRGPMIAGVVKQFWSDVVWGDIDYLLVDMPPGTGDVPLTVFQSLPVDGIIVVTSPQELVGMIVAKAVNMAEAMKVPVLGLVENMAYFVCPNCNEKHYLFGESQVDVLAQEYEIGATAQIPTNPTIATLCDAGKVDQVDSSWLDDIVAAIV
;
A
#
# COMPACT_ATOMS: atom_id res chain seq x y z
N MET A 1 -31.40 -13.44 -40.48
CA MET A 1 -30.59 -12.31 -40.99
C MET A 1 -30.58 -11.25 -39.91
N SER A 2 -29.38 -10.85 -39.53
CA SER A 2 -29.03 -9.80 -38.59
C SER A 2 -29.56 -8.44 -39.05
N GLU A 3 -30.35 -7.76 -38.22
CA GLU A 3 -30.45 -6.30 -38.28
C GLU A 3 -29.52 -5.71 -37.24
N SER A 4 -28.41 -5.17 -37.75
CA SER A 4 -27.45 -4.34 -37.04
C SER A 4 -28.15 -3.09 -36.53
N CYS A 5 -28.29 -2.95 -35.22
CA CYS A 5 -28.64 -1.66 -34.63
C CYS A 5 -27.37 -0.80 -34.64
N SER A 6 -27.30 0.13 -35.59
CA SER A 6 -26.22 1.09 -35.73
C SER A 6 -26.33 2.20 -34.68
N ASP A 7 -25.16 2.72 -34.31
CA ASP A 7 -24.88 3.67 -33.23
C ASP A 7 -25.52 5.08 -33.40
N ASN A 8 -26.84 5.18 -33.52
CA ASN A 8 -27.51 6.48 -33.49
C ASN A 8 -28.78 6.48 -32.65
N CYS A 9 -28.65 7.03 -31.45
CA CYS A 9 -29.70 7.12 -30.44
C CYS A 9 -30.63 8.32 -30.67
N GLN A 10 -31.27 8.42 -31.84
CA GLN A 10 -32.22 9.50 -32.13
C GLN A 10 -33.67 9.03 -32.36
N THR A 11 -33.94 7.71 -32.37
CA THR A 11 -35.27 7.19 -32.77
C THR A 11 -35.95 6.24 -31.80
N CYS A 12 -35.45 6.08 -30.57
CA CYS A 12 -36.16 5.30 -29.56
C CYS A 12 -36.47 6.14 -28.32
N GLY A 13 -37.71 6.61 -28.23
CA GLY A 13 -38.28 7.29 -27.06
C GLY A 13 -38.51 6.36 -25.87
N LYS A 14 -37.50 5.59 -25.49
CA LYS A 14 -37.46 4.86 -24.23
C LYS A 14 -36.39 5.49 -23.35
N THR A 15 -36.79 5.83 -22.14
CA THR A 15 -36.04 6.53 -21.12
C THR A 15 -34.68 5.87 -20.88
N CYS A 16 -33.60 6.49 -21.35
CA CYS A 16 -32.22 6.16 -20.98
C CYS A 16 -31.89 6.63 -19.55
N ALA A 17 -32.81 6.41 -18.60
CA ALA A 17 -32.65 6.80 -17.19
C ALA A 17 -31.73 5.83 -16.43
N GLU A 18 -31.56 4.59 -16.92
CA GLU A 18 -30.73 3.55 -16.28
C GLU A 18 -29.23 3.67 -16.59
N ARG A 19 -28.79 4.65 -17.40
CA ARG A 19 -27.37 4.86 -17.75
C ARG A 19 -26.77 6.15 -17.18
N ARG A 20 -27.39 6.74 -16.16
CA ARG A 20 -26.94 7.98 -15.51
C ARG A 20 -26.68 7.81 -14.02
N GLU A 21 -26.32 6.63 -13.58
CA GLU A 21 -25.54 6.51 -12.34
C GLU A 21 -24.07 6.64 -12.74
N PRO A 22 -23.26 7.49 -12.08
CA PRO A 22 -21.82 7.38 -12.23
C PRO A 22 -21.47 5.97 -11.80
N GLN A 23 -21.11 5.10 -12.77
CA GLN A 23 -20.64 3.76 -12.45
C GLN A 23 -19.48 3.95 -11.49
N SER A 24 -19.69 3.58 -10.23
CA SER A 24 -18.60 3.58 -9.26
C SER A 24 -17.50 2.70 -9.84
N MET A 25 -16.33 3.30 -10.07
CA MET A 25 -15.15 2.57 -10.52
C MET A 25 -14.67 1.55 -9.47
N GLN A 26 -15.17 1.67 -8.24
CA GLN A 26 -14.83 0.84 -7.09
C GLN A 26 -15.50 -0.53 -7.23
N ALA A 27 -14.68 -1.58 -7.14
CA ALA A 27 -15.22 -2.94 -7.00
C ALA A 27 -15.87 -3.11 -5.62
N ALA A 28 -16.87 -3.98 -5.53
CA ALA A 28 -17.31 -4.50 -4.25
C ALA A 28 -16.25 -5.49 -3.72
N PRO A 29 -15.93 -5.49 -2.41
CA PRO A 29 -15.06 -6.51 -1.86
C PRO A 29 -15.75 -7.89 -1.92
N ASN A 30 -14.98 -8.96 -1.69
CA ASN A 30 -15.56 -10.30 -1.55
C ASN A 30 -16.72 -10.29 -0.53
N PRO A 31 -17.87 -10.94 -0.81
CA PRO A 31 -19.03 -10.92 0.10
C PRO A 31 -18.77 -11.46 1.51
N LYS A 32 -17.70 -12.22 1.71
CA LYS A 32 -17.24 -12.73 3.02
C LYS A 32 -16.19 -11.84 3.68
N SER A 33 -15.96 -10.65 3.15
CA SER A 33 -14.99 -9.68 3.65
C SER A 33 -15.68 -8.42 4.14
N ASN A 34 -15.24 -7.94 5.30
CA ASN A 34 -15.69 -6.70 5.91
C ASN A 34 -14.45 -5.90 6.31
N ILE A 35 -14.11 -4.89 5.50
CA ILE A 35 -12.90 -4.10 5.62
C ILE A 35 -13.32 -2.70 6.05
N LYS A 36 -12.88 -2.27 7.25
CA LYS A 36 -13.31 -0.99 7.84
C LYS A 36 -12.55 0.21 7.28
N ASN A 37 -11.24 0.08 7.15
CA ASN A 37 -10.37 1.15 6.67
C ASN A 37 -9.34 0.62 5.66
N VAL A 38 -9.12 1.34 4.57
CA VAL A 38 -8.12 1.04 3.54
C VAL A 38 -7.09 2.16 3.51
N ILE A 39 -5.84 1.84 3.86
CA ILE A 39 -4.74 2.82 3.92
C ILE A 39 -3.75 2.55 2.80
N GLY A 40 -3.55 3.51 1.90
CA GLY A 40 -2.57 3.42 0.83
C GLY A 40 -1.18 3.86 1.29
N VAL A 41 -0.16 3.04 1.07
CA VAL A 41 1.24 3.42 1.32
C VAL A 41 1.90 3.74 -0.02
N VAL A 42 2.36 4.98 -0.21
CA VAL A 42 2.88 5.48 -1.49
C VAL A 42 4.33 5.96 -1.38
N SER A 43 5.06 5.98 -2.49
CA SER A 43 6.40 6.55 -2.56
C SER A 43 6.68 7.22 -3.91
N GLY A 44 7.67 8.12 -3.98
CA GLY A 44 8.04 8.77 -5.23
C GLY A 44 8.85 7.90 -6.20
N LYS A 45 9.62 6.92 -5.68
CA LYS A 45 10.38 5.97 -6.49
C LYS A 45 10.49 4.61 -5.78
N GLY A 46 10.99 3.60 -6.51
CA GLY A 46 11.32 2.29 -5.95
C GLY A 46 12.61 2.33 -5.11
N GLY A 47 12.68 1.50 -4.08
CA GLY A 47 13.89 1.38 -3.24
C GLY A 47 13.97 2.31 -2.02
N VAL A 48 12.94 3.14 -1.77
CA VAL A 48 12.86 3.95 -0.52
C VAL A 48 12.48 3.12 0.72
N GLY A 49 12.10 1.86 0.54
CA GLY A 49 11.64 0.98 1.63
C GLY A 49 10.15 1.11 1.95
N LYS A 50 9.32 1.54 0.99
CA LYS A 50 7.86 1.60 1.10
C LYS A 50 7.25 0.31 1.69
N SER A 51 7.55 -0.84 1.11
CA SER A 51 7.03 -2.14 1.56
C SER A 51 7.49 -2.52 2.97
N LEU A 52 8.71 -2.12 3.35
CA LEU A 52 9.21 -2.27 4.73
C LEU A 52 8.35 -1.45 5.68
N VAL A 53 8.11 -0.17 5.36
CA VAL A 53 7.24 0.69 6.16
C VAL A 53 5.82 0.11 6.25
N THR A 54 5.25 -0.37 5.15
CA THR A 54 3.95 -1.05 5.13
C THR A 54 3.92 -2.23 6.11
N SER A 55 4.95 -3.08 6.09
CA SER A 55 5.04 -4.27 6.94
C SER A 55 5.22 -3.92 8.42
N LEU A 56 5.97 -2.86 8.73
CA LEU A 56 6.17 -2.38 10.10
C LEU A 56 4.91 -1.76 10.68
N ILE A 57 4.17 -0.96 9.89
CA ILE A 57 2.87 -0.41 10.30
C ILE A 57 1.88 -1.55 10.56
N ALA A 58 1.85 -2.56 9.68
CA ALA A 58 0.98 -3.73 9.87
C ALA A 58 1.28 -4.47 11.17
N SER A 59 2.56 -4.79 11.41
CA SER A 59 3.03 -5.43 12.63
C SER A 59 2.69 -4.60 13.88
N ALA A 60 2.86 -3.28 13.83
CA ALA A 60 2.52 -2.38 14.93
C ALA A 60 1.02 -2.38 15.23
N LEU A 61 0.16 -2.32 14.21
CA LEU A 61 -1.30 -2.42 14.36
C LEU A 61 -1.73 -3.80 14.89
N ALA A 62 -1.11 -4.88 14.41
CA ALA A 62 -1.38 -6.24 14.89
C ALA A 62 -1.00 -6.41 16.37
N LYS A 63 0.14 -5.83 16.80
CA LYS A 63 0.56 -5.78 18.22
C LYS A 63 -0.44 -5.02 19.10
N GLN A 64 -1.18 -4.06 18.55
CA GLN A 64 -2.28 -3.36 19.23
C GLN A 64 -3.61 -4.16 19.21
N GLY A 65 -3.60 -5.40 18.71
CA GLY A 65 -4.77 -6.28 18.68
C GLY A 65 -5.76 -5.97 17.54
N LYS A 66 -5.34 -5.22 16.52
CA LYS A 66 -6.18 -4.95 15.33
C LYS A 66 -6.13 -6.13 14.37
N ASN A 67 -7.22 -6.38 13.65
CA ASN A 67 -7.23 -7.30 12.53
C ASN A 67 -6.65 -6.60 11.29
N VAL A 68 -5.46 -7.01 10.85
CA VAL A 68 -4.71 -6.32 9.79
C VAL A 68 -4.61 -7.17 8.53
N GLY A 69 -4.81 -6.53 7.38
CA GLY A 69 -4.51 -7.09 6.08
C GLY A 69 -3.44 -6.27 5.35
N ILE A 70 -2.66 -6.92 4.48
CA ILE A 70 -1.79 -6.27 3.51
C ILE A 70 -2.12 -6.77 2.11
N LEU A 71 -2.49 -5.84 1.23
CA LEU A 71 -2.57 -6.06 -0.21
C LEU A 71 -1.31 -5.49 -0.85
N ASP A 72 -0.43 -6.36 -1.31
CA ASP A 72 0.80 -5.99 -2.00
C ASP A 72 0.51 -5.78 -3.50
N ALA A 73 0.46 -4.51 -3.90
CA ALA A 73 0.30 -4.08 -5.29
C ALA A 73 1.64 -3.71 -5.95
N ASP A 74 2.76 -3.75 -5.21
CA ASP A 74 4.08 -3.44 -5.74
C ASP A 74 4.73 -4.68 -6.36
N ILE A 75 4.32 -4.94 -7.59
CA ILE A 75 4.74 -6.16 -8.30
C ILE A 75 6.24 -6.14 -8.69
N THR A 76 6.93 -5.02 -8.49
CA THR A 76 8.33 -4.88 -8.90
C THR A 76 9.33 -5.45 -7.89
N GLY A 77 8.88 -5.94 -6.72
CA GLY A 77 9.75 -6.61 -5.75
C GLY A 77 9.03 -7.56 -4.79
N PRO A 78 9.47 -8.83 -4.64
CA PRO A 78 8.90 -9.79 -3.70
C PRO A 78 9.32 -9.51 -2.26
N SER A 79 8.76 -8.47 -1.65
CA SER A 79 9.24 -7.98 -0.35
C SER A 79 8.34 -8.38 0.82
N ILE A 80 7.01 -8.24 0.71
CA ILE A 80 6.13 -8.37 1.88
C ILE A 80 6.01 -9.82 2.38
N PRO A 81 5.59 -10.83 1.59
CA PRO A 81 5.49 -12.20 2.08
C PRO A 81 6.81 -12.71 2.71
N ARG A 82 7.94 -12.36 2.10
CA ARG A 82 9.28 -12.73 2.60
C ARG A 82 9.59 -12.10 3.95
N MET A 83 9.28 -10.81 4.16
CA MET A 83 9.50 -10.13 5.43
C MET A 83 8.72 -10.75 6.60
N PHE A 84 7.59 -11.38 6.31
CA PHE A 84 6.78 -12.13 7.27
C PHE A 84 7.10 -13.63 7.33
N GLY A 85 8.12 -14.10 6.60
CA GLY A 85 8.52 -15.51 6.58
C GLY A 85 7.48 -16.44 5.94
N ILE A 86 6.61 -15.91 5.09
CA ILE A 86 5.59 -16.67 4.39
C ILE A 86 6.19 -17.26 3.12
N GLU A 87 6.14 -18.58 3.03
CA GLU A 87 6.51 -19.34 1.84
C GLU A 87 5.28 -20.04 1.26
N GLY A 88 5.29 -20.25 -0.07
CA GLY A 88 4.24 -20.97 -0.78
C GLY A 88 3.27 -20.07 -1.56
N LYS A 89 2.32 -20.72 -2.24
CA LYS A 89 1.38 -20.05 -3.14
C LYS A 89 0.05 -19.75 -2.45
N ALA A 90 -0.65 -18.74 -2.94
CA ALA A 90 -2.01 -18.45 -2.50
C ALA A 90 -2.93 -19.67 -2.74
N MET A 91 -3.75 -20.00 -1.76
CA MET A 91 -4.69 -21.11 -1.85
C MET A 91 -6.07 -20.62 -2.31
N GLY A 92 -6.75 -21.43 -3.12
CA GLY A 92 -8.14 -21.20 -3.50
C GLY A 92 -9.11 -21.96 -2.60
N SER A 93 -10.31 -21.40 -2.44
CA SER A 93 -11.47 -22.04 -1.83
C SER A 93 -12.69 -21.84 -2.73
N PRO A 94 -13.82 -22.55 -2.48
CA PRO A 94 -15.07 -22.30 -3.20
C PRO A 94 -15.58 -20.85 -3.07
N ASP A 95 -15.15 -20.14 -2.02
CA ASP A 95 -15.59 -18.78 -1.71
C ASP A 95 -14.65 -17.70 -2.26
N GLY A 96 -13.52 -18.09 -2.85
CA GLY A 96 -12.50 -17.17 -3.38
C GLY A 96 -11.08 -17.53 -2.96
N LEU A 97 -10.17 -16.59 -3.16
CA LEU A 97 -8.76 -16.72 -2.79
C LEU A 97 -8.59 -16.52 -1.28
N LEU A 98 -7.75 -17.34 -0.65
CA LEU A 98 -7.41 -17.21 0.76
C LEU A 98 -6.11 -16.41 0.89
N PRO A 99 -6.06 -15.38 1.76
CA PRO A 99 -4.81 -14.70 2.06
C PRO A 99 -3.88 -15.63 2.85
N ALA A 100 -2.58 -15.47 2.66
CA ALA A 100 -1.61 -16.09 3.55
C ALA A 100 -1.69 -15.41 4.93
N VAL A 101 -1.38 -16.14 6.00
CA VAL A 101 -1.49 -15.63 7.36
C VAL A 101 -0.10 -15.70 8.01
N ALA A 102 0.41 -14.54 8.42
CA ALA A 102 1.67 -14.42 9.12
C ALA A 102 1.58 -14.91 10.58
N ALA A 103 2.72 -15.07 11.24
CA ALA A 103 2.79 -15.52 12.64
C ALA A 103 2.08 -14.58 13.62
N ASP A 104 2.03 -13.28 13.33
CA ASP A 104 1.33 -12.26 14.12
C ASP A 104 -0.17 -12.14 13.77
N GLY A 105 -0.67 -12.97 12.85
CA GLY A 105 -2.05 -12.98 12.39
C GLY A 105 -2.35 -12.05 11.21
N THR A 106 -1.37 -11.28 10.73
CA THR A 106 -1.53 -10.39 9.57
C THR A 106 -1.87 -11.21 8.32
N LYS A 107 -2.97 -10.84 7.64
CA LYS A 107 -3.39 -11.48 6.39
C LYS A 107 -2.72 -10.81 5.20
N ILE A 108 -2.10 -11.57 4.31
CA ILE A 108 -1.27 -11.04 3.23
C ILE A 108 -1.72 -11.65 1.90
N MET A 109 -1.97 -10.77 0.92
CA MET A 109 -2.11 -11.15 -0.48
C MET A 109 -1.11 -10.36 -1.31
N SER A 110 -0.33 -11.07 -2.12
CA SER A 110 0.67 -10.49 -3.01
C SER A 110 0.61 -11.20 -4.35
N THR A 111 0.89 -10.47 -5.42
CA THR A 111 1.07 -11.04 -6.76
C THR A 111 2.21 -12.06 -6.80
N ASN A 112 3.23 -11.93 -5.93
CA ASN A 112 4.33 -12.87 -5.84
C ASN A 112 3.87 -14.27 -5.38
N LEU A 113 2.78 -14.36 -4.61
CA LEU A 113 2.19 -15.64 -4.21
C LEU A 113 1.50 -16.39 -5.36
N LEU A 114 1.36 -15.74 -6.53
CA LEU A 114 0.78 -16.34 -7.74
C LEU A 114 1.84 -16.78 -8.76
N LEU A 115 3.08 -16.30 -8.61
CA LEU A 115 4.17 -16.63 -9.53
C LEU A 115 4.68 -18.05 -9.28
N GLU A 116 5.18 -18.72 -10.32
CA GLU A 116 5.77 -20.04 -10.17
C GLU A 116 7.18 -19.98 -9.57
N ASN A 117 7.99 -19.01 -10.00
CA ASN A 117 9.29 -18.71 -9.41
C ASN A 117 9.45 -17.20 -9.18
N ASP A 118 10.05 -16.83 -8.05
CA ASP A 118 10.27 -15.43 -7.65
C ASP A 118 11.24 -14.66 -8.57
N THR A 119 11.99 -15.37 -9.42
CA THR A 119 12.97 -14.79 -10.35
C THR A 119 12.43 -14.64 -11.77
N ASP A 120 11.20 -15.08 -12.04
CA ASP A 120 10.65 -15.03 -13.39
C ASP A 120 10.40 -13.57 -13.82
N PRO A 121 10.92 -13.13 -14.97
CA PRO A 121 10.69 -11.78 -15.45
C PRO A 121 9.26 -11.64 -15.92
N VAL A 122 8.43 -10.94 -15.15
CA VAL A 122 7.03 -10.69 -15.52
C VAL A 122 6.86 -9.25 -16.02
N ILE A 123 6.36 -9.11 -17.25
CA ILE A 123 6.07 -7.80 -17.84
C ILE A 123 4.71 -7.34 -17.34
N TRP A 124 4.70 -6.52 -16.30
CA TRP A 124 3.49 -5.90 -15.79
C TRP A 124 3.19 -4.60 -16.52
N ARG A 125 2.08 -4.55 -17.26
CA ARG A 125 1.55 -3.30 -17.82
C ARG A 125 0.54 -2.70 -16.85
N GLY A 126 0.52 -1.37 -16.71
CA GLY A 126 -0.33 -0.66 -15.75
C GLY A 126 -1.78 -1.15 -15.64
N PRO A 127 -2.52 -1.33 -16.75
CA PRO A 127 -3.89 -1.86 -16.71
C PRO A 127 -4.01 -3.28 -16.13
N MET A 128 -2.99 -4.12 -16.30
CA MET A 128 -2.96 -5.47 -15.71
C MET A 128 -2.78 -5.41 -14.19
N ILE A 129 -1.92 -4.49 -13.70
CA ILE A 129 -1.70 -4.28 -12.26
C ILE A 129 -3.01 -3.87 -11.59
N ALA A 130 -3.69 -2.87 -12.16
CA ALA A 130 -4.99 -2.44 -11.67
C ALA A 130 -6.04 -3.57 -11.69
N GLY A 131 -6.06 -4.38 -12.76
CA GLY A 131 -6.92 -5.54 -12.86
C GLY A 131 -6.68 -6.57 -11.75
N VAL A 132 -5.41 -6.87 -11.45
CA VAL A 132 -5.05 -7.82 -10.38
C VAL A 132 -5.39 -7.26 -9.00
N VAL A 133 -5.14 -5.99 -8.74
CA VAL A 133 -5.51 -5.37 -7.46
C VAL A 133 -7.03 -5.37 -7.27
N LYS A 134 -7.79 -5.05 -8.31
CA LYS A 134 -9.25 -5.13 -8.30
C LYS A 134 -9.74 -6.57 -8.08
N GLN A 135 -9.04 -7.54 -8.67
CA GLN A 135 -9.32 -8.96 -8.45
C GLN A 135 -9.03 -9.36 -6.99
N PHE A 136 -7.90 -8.96 -6.42
CA PHE A 136 -7.60 -9.25 -5.01
C PHE A 136 -8.60 -8.61 -4.06
N TRP A 137 -9.10 -7.43 -4.38
CA TRP A 137 -10.17 -6.81 -3.62
C TRP A 137 -11.48 -7.62 -3.67
N SER A 138 -11.84 -8.12 -4.85
CA SER A 138 -13.13 -8.79 -5.09
C SER A 138 -13.15 -10.28 -4.75
N ASP A 139 -12.02 -10.97 -4.94
CA ASP A 139 -11.93 -12.44 -4.87
C ASP A 139 -11.32 -12.93 -3.56
N VAL A 140 -10.54 -12.10 -2.85
CA VAL A 140 -9.89 -12.54 -1.61
C VAL A 140 -10.86 -12.50 -0.44
N VAL A 141 -10.93 -13.61 0.29
CA VAL A 141 -11.70 -13.75 1.51
C VAL A 141 -10.88 -13.20 2.68
N TRP A 142 -10.87 -11.87 2.81
CA TRP A 142 -10.19 -11.15 3.88
C TRP A 142 -10.84 -11.37 5.25
N GLY A 143 -12.13 -11.71 5.31
CA GLY A 143 -12.87 -11.76 6.58
C GLY A 143 -13.04 -10.37 7.20
N ASP A 144 -13.11 -10.29 8.54
CA ASP A 144 -13.12 -9.02 9.25
C ASP A 144 -11.71 -8.42 9.34
N ILE A 145 -11.53 -7.22 8.80
CA ILE A 145 -10.27 -6.45 8.80
C ILE A 145 -10.56 -5.03 9.30
N ASP A 146 -9.84 -4.61 10.33
CA ASP A 146 -9.91 -3.24 10.85
C ASP A 146 -9.13 -2.29 9.94
N TYR A 147 -7.96 -2.71 9.45
CA TYR A 147 -7.10 -1.92 8.56
C TYR A 147 -6.50 -2.81 7.46
N LEU A 148 -6.82 -2.50 6.20
CA LEU A 148 -6.16 -3.07 5.04
C LEU A 148 -5.12 -2.08 4.53
N LEU A 149 -3.84 -2.40 4.68
CA LEU A 149 -2.75 -1.63 4.10
C LEU A 149 -2.55 -2.05 2.64
N VAL A 150 -2.44 -1.08 1.74
CA VAL A 150 -2.17 -1.31 0.32
C VAL A 150 -0.77 -0.81 0.00
N ASP A 151 0.15 -1.73 -0.28
CA ASP A 151 1.51 -1.38 -0.71
C ASP A 151 1.47 -0.96 -2.18
N MET A 152 1.37 0.34 -2.43
CA MET A 152 1.13 0.85 -3.79
C MET A 152 2.37 0.66 -4.67
N PRO A 153 2.23 0.55 -6.00
CA PRO A 153 3.36 0.63 -6.92
C PRO A 153 4.16 1.93 -6.70
N PRO A 154 5.48 1.96 -6.99
CA PRO A 154 6.28 3.16 -6.82
C PRO A 154 5.88 4.26 -7.81
N GLY A 155 6.03 5.51 -7.37
CA GLY A 155 5.78 6.70 -8.17
C GLY A 155 4.41 7.34 -7.94
N THR A 156 4.14 8.38 -8.71
CA THR A 156 2.87 9.13 -8.72
C THR A 156 2.28 9.19 -10.13
N GLY A 157 2.61 8.21 -10.96
CA GLY A 157 2.11 8.07 -12.33
C GLY A 157 0.76 7.35 -12.40
N ASP A 158 0.43 6.84 -13.58
CA ASP A 158 -0.90 6.27 -13.85
C ASP A 158 -1.22 5.00 -13.04
N VAL A 159 -0.22 4.19 -12.67
CA VAL A 159 -0.47 2.90 -12.01
C VAL A 159 -0.99 3.10 -10.58
N PRO A 160 -0.32 3.84 -9.67
CA PRO A 160 -0.88 4.15 -8.36
C PRO A 160 -2.24 4.84 -8.46
N LEU A 161 -2.39 5.82 -9.37
CA LEU A 161 -3.67 6.52 -9.56
C LEU A 161 -4.81 5.56 -9.94
N THR A 162 -4.54 4.58 -10.80
CA THR A 162 -5.56 3.58 -11.19
C THR A 162 -5.91 2.67 -10.01
N VAL A 163 -4.94 2.30 -9.17
CA VAL A 163 -5.20 1.53 -7.94
C VAL A 163 -6.06 2.35 -6.96
N PHE A 164 -5.74 3.64 -6.77
CA PHE A 164 -6.55 4.58 -5.98
C PHE A 164 -8.00 4.67 -6.46
N GLN A 165 -8.22 4.69 -7.77
CA GLN A 165 -9.57 4.74 -8.34
C GLN A 165 -10.34 3.42 -8.20
N SER A 166 -9.64 2.32 -7.99
CA SER A 166 -10.21 0.97 -7.92
C SER A 166 -10.63 0.56 -6.50
N LEU A 167 -10.02 1.18 -5.49
CA LEU A 167 -10.22 0.85 -4.07
C LEU A 167 -10.81 2.04 -3.30
N PRO A 168 -11.62 1.80 -2.26
CA PRO A 168 -12.11 2.86 -1.38
C PRO A 168 -11.02 3.27 -0.39
N VAL A 169 -9.99 3.99 -0.83
CA VAL A 169 -8.87 4.41 0.04
C VAL A 169 -9.31 5.53 0.98
N ASP A 170 -9.17 5.32 2.29
CA ASP A 170 -9.60 6.24 3.36
C ASP A 170 -8.50 7.23 3.77
N GLY A 171 -7.24 6.89 3.53
CA GLY A 171 -6.10 7.74 3.85
C GLY A 171 -4.80 7.19 3.28
N ILE A 172 -3.75 8.03 3.26
CA ILE A 172 -2.45 7.65 2.70
C ILE A 172 -1.29 7.94 3.63
N ILE A 173 -0.27 7.08 3.57
CA ILE A 173 1.05 7.31 4.17
C ILE A 173 2.05 7.51 3.05
N VAL A 174 2.81 8.61 3.11
CA VAL A 174 3.86 8.91 2.12
C VAL A 174 5.21 8.47 2.67
N VAL A 175 5.93 7.65 1.92
CA VAL A 175 7.28 7.18 2.26
C VAL A 175 8.30 7.81 1.34
N THR A 176 9.35 8.37 1.93
CA THR A 176 10.48 9.00 1.23
C THR A 176 11.81 8.58 1.84
N SER A 177 12.93 9.01 1.26
CA SER A 177 14.26 8.88 1.86
C SER A 177 15.08 10.16 1.66
N PRO A 178 16.08 10.45 2.51
CA PRO A 178 16.88 11.69 2.44
C PRO A 178 17.61 11.91 1.12
N GLN A 179 17.81 10.85 0.34
CA GLN A 179 18.49 10.90 -0.97
C GLN A 179 17.59 11.43 -2.09
N GLU A 180 16.29 11.55 -1.82
CA GLU A 180 15.32 12.04 -2.79
C GLU A 180 15.25 13.56 -2.81
N LEU A 181 14.70 14.11 -3.90
CA LEU A 181 14.14 15.46 -3.87
C LEU A 181 12.84 15.41 -3.04
N VAL A 182 12.98 15.26 -1.72
CA VAL A 182 11.90 14.95 -0.77
C VAL A 182 10.71 15.89 -0.98
N GLY A 183 10.96 17.19 -1.07
CA GLY A 183 9.89 18.19 -1.29
C GLY A 183 9.07 17.96 -2.57
N MET A 184 9.71 17.65 -3.70
CA MET A 184 8.97 17.42 -4.96
C MET A 184 8.11 16.15 -4.89
N ILE A 185 8.59 15.11 -4.22
CA ILE A 185 7.87 13.84 -4.10
C ILE A 185 6.68 13.98 -3.16
N VAL A 186 6.89 14.62 -2.01
CA VAL A 186 5.81 14.92 -1.06
C VAL A 186 4.75 15.78 -1.74
N ALA A 187 5.15 16.85 -2.44
CA ALA A 187 4.23 17.70 -3.20
C ALA A 187 3.39 16.90 -4.22
N LYS A 188 4.00 15.98 -4.98
CA LYS A 188 3.27 15.13 -5.93
C LYS A 188 2.29 14.19 -5.23
N ALA A 189 2.68 13.58 -4.11
CA ALA A 189 1.82 12.68 -3.35
C ALA A 189 0.62 13.44 -2.74
N VAL A 190 0.86 14.62 -2.17
CA VAL A 190 -0.19 15.51 -1.62
C VAL A 190 -1.17 15.93 -2.71
N ASN A 191 -0.68 16.41 -3.86
CA ASN A 191 -1.52 16.81 -4.99
C ASN A 191 -2.36 15.63 -5.53
N MET A 192 -1.78 14.43 -5.59
CA MET A 192 -2.51 13.22 -5.99
C MET A 192 -3.61 12.87 -4.99
N ALA A 193 -3.32 12.95 -3.69
CA ALA A 193 -4.27 12.69 -2.62
C ALA A 193 -5.44 13.70 -2.65
N GLU A 194 -5.14 14.98 -2.84
CA GLU A 194 -6.13 16.06 -2.98
C GLU A 194 -7.05 15.85 -4.19
N ALA A 195 -6.47 15.50 -5.35
CA ALA A 195 -7.24 15.20 -6.57
C ALA A 195 -8.21 14.03 -6.37
N MET A 196 -7.85 13.08 -5.50
CA MET A 196 -8.66 11.91 -5.14
C MET A 196 -9.55 12.15 -3.91
N LYS A 197 -9.45 13.31 -3.26
CA LYS A 197 -10.13 13.66 -2.00
C LYS A 197 -9.83 12.68 -0.86
N VAL A 198 -8.58 12.22 -0.78
CA VAL A 198 -8.09 11.31 0.26
C VAL A 198 -7.11 12.09 1.15
N PRO A 199 -7.23 12.01 2.49
CA PRO A 199 -6.30 12.69 3.40
C PRO A 199 -4.91 12.03 3.42
N VAL A 200 -3.88 12.85 3.58
CA VAL A 200 -2.52 12.38 3.88
C VAL A 200 -2.39 12.27 5.40
N LEU A 201 -2.33 11.03 5.91
CA LEU A 201 -2.31 10.76 7.34
C LEU A 201 -0.91 10.93 7.95
N GLY A 202 0.14 10.68 7.18
CA GLY A 202 1.50 10.77 7.69
C GLY A 202 2.60 10.75 6.63
N LEU A 203 3.77 11.24 7.04
CA LEU A 203 4.99 11.31 6.23
C LEU A 203 6.13 10.57 6.94
N VAL A 204 6.67 9.54 6.28
CA VAL A 204 7.72 8.69 6.82
C VAL A 204 9.00 8.86 6.00
N GLU A 205 10.07 9.32 6.65
CA GLU A 205 11.42 9.31 6.09
C GLU A 205 12.15 8.04 6.49
N ASN A 206 12.36 7.15 5.54
CA ASN A 206 13.16 5.97 5.75
C ASN A 206 14.66 6.25 5.53
N MET A 207 15.52 5.49 6.22
CA MET A 207 16.98 5.66 6.17
C MET A 207 17.43 7.08 6.55
N ALA A 208 16.70 7.73 7.47
CA ALA A 208 16.87 9.13 7.84
C ALA A 208 18.25 9.45 8.45
N TYR A 209 18.69 8.59 9.37
CA TYR A 209 19.97 8.74 10.07
C TYR A 209 20.55 7.38 10.45
N PHE A 210 21.82 7.36 10.85
CA PHE A 210 22.50 6.21 11.43
C PHE A 210 22.83 6.50 12.90
N VAL A 211 22.58 5.56 13.80
CA VAL A 211 23.00 5.66 15.21
C VAL A 211 24.35 4.97 15.37
N CYS A 212 25.38 5.71 15.76
CA CYS A 212 26.71 5.13 15.94
C CYS A 212 26.70 4.16 17.14
N PRO A 213 27.09 2.87 16.96
CA PRO A 213 27.05 1.90 18.05
C PRO A 213 28.08 2.18 19.16
N ASN A 214 29.07 3.05 18.90
CA ASN A 214 30.13 3.38 19.86
C ASN A 214 29.81 4.63 20.70
N CYS A 215 29.22 5.68 20.10
CA CYS A 215 28.92 6.94 20.80
C CYS A 215 27.43 7.26 20.93
N ASN A 216 26.55 6.48 20.31
CA ASN A 216 25.10 6.66 20.30
C ASN A 216 24.60 7.98 19.68
N GLU A 217 25.46 8.71 18.97
CA GLU A 217 25.08 9.91 18.22
C GLU A 217 24.35 9.56 16.93
N LYS A 218 23.41 10.42 16.53
CA LYS A 218 22.72 10.34 15.24
C LYS A 218 23.53 11.05 14.17
N HIS A 219 23.84 10.33 13.09
CA HIS A 219 24.52 10.86 11.92
C HIS A 219 23.57 10.91 10.73
N TYR A 220 23.29 12.12 10.25
CA TYR A 220 22.46 12.38 9.09
C TYR A 220 23.33 12.36 7.82
N LEU A 221 23.49 11.19 7.22
CA LEU A 221 24.44 10.95 6.12
C LEU A 221 24.18 11.79 4.86
N PHE A 222 22.93 12.20 4.66
CA PHE A 222 22.49 12.93 3.46
C PHE A 222 22.02 14.36 3.77
N GLY A 223 22.30 14.86 4.98
CA GLY A 223 21.81 16.14 5.48
C GLY A 223 20.62 15.99 6.41
N GLU A 224 20.28 17.08 7.09
CA GLU A 224 19.17 17.09 8.05
C GLU A 224 17.83 16.82 7.37
N SER A 225 16.96 16.13 8.11
CA SER A 225 15.61 15.80 7.65
C SER A 225 14.77 17.05 7.42
N GLN A 226 13.95 17.03 6.38
CA GLN A 226 13.01 18.11 6.07
C GLN A 226 11.54 17.67 6.28
N VAL A 227 11.29 16.47 6.78
CA VAL A 227 9.92 15.94 6.85
C VAL A 227 9.01 16.72 7.79
N ASP A 228 9.53 17.20 8.93
CA ASP A 228 8.72 17.99 9.85
C ASP A 228 8.35 19.36 9.26
N VAL A 229 9.26 19.95 8.48
CA VAL A 229 9.00 21.21 7.77
C VAL A 229 7.94 21.01 6.68
N LEU A 230 8.09 19.95 5.88
CA LEU A 230 7.14 19.63 4.81
C LEU A 230 5.77 19.20 5.36
N ALA A 231 5.73 18.47 6.47
CA ALA A 231 4.48 18.10 7.11
C ALA A 231 3.73 19.34 7.63
N GLN A 232 4.43 20.33 8.17
CA GLN A 232 3.82 21.62 8.52
C GLN A 232 3.32 22.38 7.28
N GLU A 233 4.10 22.42 6.19
CA GLU A 233 3.71 23.10 4.95
C GLU A 233 2.43 22.52 4.32
N TYR A 234 2.29 21.19 4.37
CA TYR A 234 1.16 20.47 3.77
C TYR A 234 0.10 20.02 4.78
N GLU A 235 0.15 20.52 6.02
CA GLU A 235 -0.80 20.21 7.09
C GLU A 235 -0.96 18.69 7.38
N ILE A 236 0.14 17.94 7.29
CA ILE A 236 0.19 16.50 7.55
C ILE A 236 0.38 16.28 9.07
N GLY A 237 -0.51 15.51 9.68
CA GLY A 237 -0.63 15.40 11.15
C GLY A 237 0.41 14.54 11.85
N ALA A 238 1.17 13.70 11.13
CA ALA A 238 2.15 12.80 11.73
C ALA A 238 3.40 12.65 10.85
N THR A 239 4.57 12.59 11.51
CA THR A 239 5.86 12.33 10.87
C THR A 239 6.61 11.21 11.57
N ALA A 240 7.47 10.52 10.84
CA ALA A 240 8.39 9.54 11.40
C ALA A 240 9.72 9.54 10.67
N GLN A 241 10.81 9.29 11.41
CA GLN A 241 12.15 9.12 10.88
C GLN A 241 12.71 7.75 11.27
N ILE A 242 12.90 6.89 10.29
CA ILE A 242 13.40 5.52 10.48
C ILE A 242 14.93 5.51 10.37
N PRO A 243 15.66 4.99 11.37
CA PRO A 243 17.11 4.87 11.27
C PRO A 243 17.53 3.79 10.26
N THR A 244 18.68 4.00 9.64
CA THR A 244 19.43 2.92 8.97
C THR A 244 19.99 1.99 10.03
N ASN A 245 19.36 0.82 10.22
CA ASN A 245 19.75 -0.14 11.24
C ASN A 245 19.89 -1.56 10.64
N PRO A 246 21.10 -2.18 10.71
CA PRO A 246 21.33 -3.54 10.20
C PRO A 246 20.41 -4.61 10.82
N THR A 247 19.93 -4.38 12.05
CA THR A 247 19.02 -5.29 12.75
C THR A 247 17.67 -5.40 12.02
N ILE A 248 17.18 -4.28 11.45
CA ILE A 248 15.94 -4.28 10.66
C ILE A 248 16.10 -5.22 9.46
N ALA A 249 17.18 -5.04 8.69
CA ALA A 249 17.48 -5.90 7.54
C ALA A 249 17.61 -7.37 7.94
N THR A 250 18.36 -7.66 9.02
CA THR A 250 18.57 -9.03 9.51
C THR A 250 17.26 -9.72 9.89
N LEU A 251 16.35 -9.01 10.58
CA LEU A 251 15.05 -9.55 10.96
C LEU A 251 14.14 -9.72 9.75
N CYS A 252 14.13 -8.77 8.82
CA CYS A 252 13.35 -8.85 7.59
C CYS A 252 13.80 -10.03 6.71
N ASP A 253 15.10 -10.21 6.51
CA ASP A 253 15.67 -11.32 5.75
C ASP A 253 15.40 -12.68 6.41
N ALA A 254 15.25 -12.70 7.74
CA ALA A 254 14.87 -13.88 8.51
C ALA A 254 13.34 -14.11 8.58
N GLY A 255 12.53 -13.28 7.91
CA GLY A 255 11.07 -13.39 7.92
C GLY A 255 10.42 -13.04 9.25
N LYS A 256 11.04 -12.14 10.02
CA LYS A 256 10.68 -11.76 11.40
C LYS A 256 10.43 -10.26 11.55
N VAL A 257 9.80 -9.63 10.55
CA VAL A 257 9.45 -8.20 10.62
C VAL A 257 8.56 -7.87 11.83
N ASP A 258 7.78 -8.83 12.30
CA ASP A 258 6.98 -8.76 13.53
C ASP A 258 7.85 -8.50 14.78
N GLN A 259 9.13 -8.88 14.76
CA GLN A 259 10.06 -8.72 15.88
C GLN A 259 10.84 -7.41 15.85
N VAL A 260 10.65 -6.57 14.83
CA VAL A 260 11.29 -5.24 14.77
C VAL A 260 10.63 -4.31 15.80
N ASP A 261 11.46 -3.59 16.55
CA ASP A 261 11.01 -2.44 17.36
C ASP A 261 10.79 -1.25 16.44
N SER A 262 9.52 -0.91 16.24
CA SER A 262 9.04 0.14 15.36
C SER A 262 8.46 1.33 16.10
N SER A 263 8.89 1.59 17.35
CA SER A 263 8.40 2.71 18.19
C SER A 263 8.47 4.09 17.54
N TRP A 264 9.36 4.27 16.56
CA TRP A 264 9.47 5.47 15.74
C TRP A 264 8.28 5.69 14.79
N LEU A 265 7.39 4.70 14.63
CA LEU A 265 6.13 4.80 13.88
C LEU A 265 4.91 5.03 14.77
N ASP A 266 5.05 5.18 16.10
CA ASP A 266 3.90 5.26 17.00
C ASP A 266 2.94 6.41 16.62
N ASP A 267 3.47 7.59 16.25
CA ASP A 267 2.67 8.73 15.79
C ASP A 267 1.95 8.44 14.47
N ILE A 268 2.59 7.71 13.55
CA ILE A 268 1.99 7.29 12.29
C ILE A 268 0.86 6.29 12.53
N VAL A 269 1.07 5.33 13.43
CA VAL A 269 0.07 4.34 13.81
C VAL A 269 -1.10 5.01 14.52
N ALA A 270 -0.85 5.98 15.39
CA ALA A 270 -1.88 6.76 16.06
C ALA A 270 -2.71 7.60 15.07
N ALA A 271 -2.12 8.11 14.00
CA ALA A 271 -2.84 8.84 12.95
C ALA A 271 -3.75 7.94 12.08
N ILE A 272 -3.51 6.62 12.08
CA ILE A 272 -4.35 5.63 11.37
C ILE A 272 -5.57 5.21 12.23
N VAL A 273 -5.43 5.20 13.56
CA VAL A 273 -6.42 4.63 14.50
C VAL A 273 -7.48 5.63 14.94
#